data_AF-A0A218UDQ8-F1
#
_entry.id   AF-A0A218UDQ8-F1
#
_cell.length_a   1.000
_cell.length_b   1.000
_cell.length_c   1.000
_cell.angle_alpha   90.00
_cell.angle_beta   90.00
_cell.angle_gamma   90.00
#
_symmetry.space_group_name_H-M   'P 1'
#
loop_
_entity.id
_entity.type
_entity.pdbx_description
1 polymer ?
#
loop_
_entity_poly.entity_id
_entity_poly.type
_entity_poly.pdbx_seq_one_letter_code
_entity_poly.pdbx_strand_id
1 'polypeptide(L)'
;MAAAAGPAQPWSAEELRSEALAKKEIIKFLQEHAAQAFLAEHKLLGQVKNVAKTANKEQLIAAYTQLFHTQRFKGTDGAQKAAEKAKPAKAEEAKGKAVKAEEAVEEGPPKYTKSILKKGDKTNFPKKGDTVHCWYTGKLQDGTVFDTNIQSSSKKKKAAKPLSFKVGVGKVIRGWDEALLTMSKGEKAQLEIEPEWAYGKKGQPDAKIPPNAKLFFEVELVDIE
;
A
#
# COMPACT_ATOMS: atom_id res chain seq x y z
N MET A 1 2.60 19.01 -12.73
CA MET A 1 3.72 18.48 -11.94
C MET A 1 3.63 16.97 -11.98
N ALA A 2 4.60 16.31 -12.61
CA ALA A 2 4.58 14.86 -12.81
C ALA A 2 4.86 14.16 -11.47
N ALA A 3 3.82 13.54 -10.90
CA ALA A 3 4.01 12.61 -9.80
C ALA A 3 4.78 11.40 -10.36
N ALA A 4 6.07 11.31 -10.05
CA ALA A 4 6.86 10.12 -10.37
C ALA A 4 6.33 8.96 -9.52
N ALA A 5 5.34 8.24 -10.06
CA ALA A 5 4.97 6.94 -9.57
C ALA A 5 6.25 6.10 -9.55
N GLY A 6 6.69 5.69 -8.36
CA GLY A 6 7.80 4.75 -8.25
C GLY A 6 7.49 3.51 -9.09
N PRO A 7 8.51 2.85 -9.69
CA PRO A 7 8.30 1.60 -10.40
C PRO A 7 7.54 0.62 -9.51
N ALA A 8 6.64 -0.19 -10.06
CA ALA A 8 6.03 -1.28 -9.31
C ALA A 8 7.13 -2.25 -8.81
N GLN A 9 6.96 -2.91 -7.66
CA GLN A 9 7.92 -3.93 -7.19
C GLN A 9 7.81 -5.17 -8.10
N PRO A 10 8.73 -5.43 -9.06
CA PRO A 10 8.64 -6.62 -9.91
C PRO A 10 8.85 -7.92 -9.14
N TRP A 11 9.60 -7.88 -8.04
CA TRP A 11 10.00 -9.06 -7.28
C TRP A 11 9.72 -8.91 -5.79
N SER A 12 9.24 -9.99 -5.20
CA SER A 12 9.02 -10.13 -3.76
C SER A 12 10.32 -10.46 -3.02
N ALA A 13 10.38 -10.21 -1.71
CA ALA A 13 11.56 -10.50 -0.89
C ALA A 13 11.95 -12.00 -0.87
N GLU A 14 11.00 -12.89 -1.17
CA GLU A 14 11.22 -14.34 -1.31
C GLU A 14 11.80 -14.68 -2.69
N GLU A 15 11.31 -14.04 -3.76
CA GLU A 15 11.84 -14.24 -5.12
C GLU A 15 13.25 -13.69 -5.28
N LEU A 16 13.57 -12.58 -4.63
CA LEU A 16 14.94 -12.03 -4.63
C LEU A 16 15.94 -12.94 -3.89
N ARG A 17 15.45 -13.75 -2.95
CA ARG A 17 16.25 -14.79 -2.27
C ARG A 17 16.43 -16.03 -3.12
N SER A 18 15.50 -16.31 -4.04
CA SER A 18 15.55 -17.46 -4.94
C SER A 18 16.79 -17.41 -5.86
N GLU A 19 17.47 -18.55 -6.02
CA GLU A 19 18.59 -18.71 -6.96
C GLU A 19 18.20 -18.48 -8.42
N ALA A 20 16.90 -18.57 -8.74
CA ALA A 20 16.36 -18.26 -10.06
C ALA A 20 16.64 -16.81 -10.51
N LEU A 21 16.77 -15.88 -9.56
CA LEU A 21 17.03 -14.46 -9.85
C LEU A 21 18.53 -14.16 -9.83
N ALA A 22 19.11 -13.84 -10.99
CA ALA A 22 20.53 -13.51 -11.06
C ALA A 22 20.82 -12.20 -10.31
N LYS A 23 21.93 -12.15 -9.55
CA LYS A 23 22.40 -10.93 -8.86
C LYS A 23 22.49 -9.74 -9.81
N LYS A 24 22.89 -9.99 -11.06
CA LYS A 24 23.04 -8.98 -12.13
C LYS A 24 21.71 -8.29 -12.47
N GLU A 25 20.60 -9.01 -12.45
CA GLU A 25 19.26 -8.46 -12.75
C GLU A 25 18.80 -7.51 -11.63
N ILE A 26 19.02 -7.91 -10.38
CA ILE A 26 18.70 -7.08 -9.21
C ILE A 26 19.52 -5.78 -9.24
N ILE A 27 20.81 -5.89 -9.51
CA ILE A 27 21.70 -4.71 -9.62
C ILE A 27 21.26 -3.80 -10.77
N LYS A 28 20.94 -4.37 -11.93
CA LYS A 28 20.49 -3.60 -13.10
C LYS A 28 19.20 -2.83 -12.80
N PHE A 29 18.24 -3.47 -12.16
CA PHE A 29 16.99 -2.82 -11.73
C PHE A 29 17.26 -1.70 -10.72
N LEU A 30 18.09 -1.96 -9.71
CA LEU A 30 18.47 -0.93 -8.73
C LEU A 30 19.13 0.26 -9.43
N GLN A 31 20.07 0.03 -10.36
CA GLN A 31 20.76 1.11 -11.07
C GLN A 31 19.83 1.91 -12.00
N GLU A 32 18.81 1.28 -12.57
CA GLU A 32 17.85 1.91 -13.46
C GLU A 32 16.87 2.82 -12.70
N HIS A 33 16.43 2.36 -11.53
CA HIS A 33 15.33 2.97 -10.79
C HIS A 33 15.71 3.70 -9.50
N ALA A 34 16.87 3.42 -8.90
CA ALA A 34 17.28 4.08 -7.66
C ALA A 34 17.98 5.41 -7.93
N ALA A 35 17.84 6.34 -6.98
CA ALA A 35 18.61 7.58 -6.99
C ALA A 35 20.11 7.29 -6.90
N GLN A 36 20.92 8.13 -7.54
CA GLN A 36 22.37 7.95 -7.58
C GLN A 36 22.99 7.97 -6.17
N ALA A 37 22.46 8.79 -5.26
CA ALA A 37 22.87 8.84 -3.86
C ALA A 37 22.65 7.50 -3.15
N PHE A 38 21.48 6.87 -3.36
CA PHE A 38 21.16 5.56 -2.79
C PHE A 38 22.10 4.47 -3.32
N LEU A 39 22.38 4.50 -4.62
CA LEU A 39 23.34 3.58 -5.23
C LEU A 39 24.76 3.78 -4.68
N ALA A 40 25.16 5.00 -4.33
CA ALA A 40 26.43 5.29 -3.70
C ALA A 40 26.52 4.71 -2.28
N GLU A 41 25.48 4.90 -1.46
CA GLU A 41 25.42 4.38 -0.09
C GLU A 41 25.56 2.85 -0.05
N HIS A 42 24.91 2.16 -0.98
CA HIS A 42 24.96 0.70 -1.08
C HIS A 42 26.11 0.16 -1.95
N LYS A 43 27.02 1.02 -2.42
CA LYS A 43 28.15 0.65 -3.33
C LYS A 43 27.69 -0.08 -4.60
N LEU A 44 26.50 0.26 -5.09
CA LEU A 44 25.90 -0.28 -6.31
C LEU A 44 26.21 0.57 -7.54
N LEU A 45 27.03 1.62 -7.41
CA LEU A 45 27.53 2.41 -8.53
C LEU A 45 28.64 1.69 -9.29
N GLY A 46 28.55 1.68 -10.62
CA GLY A 46 29.56 1.11 -11.51
C GLY A 46 29.04 -0.05 -12.36
N GLN A 47 29.94 -0.80 -12.99
CA GLN A 47 29.54 -1.88 -13.88
C GLN A 47 28.90 -3.04 -13.10
N VAL A 48 27.72 -3.48 -13.55
CA VAL A 48 26.96 -4.61 -12.98
C VAL A 48 27.84 -5.84 -12.75
N LYS A 49 28.78 -6.14 -13.67
CA LYS A 49 29.71 -7.28 -13.54
C LYS A 49 30.67 -7.15 -12.36
N ASN A 50 31.09 -5.94 -12.00
CA ASN A 50 32.01 -5.68 -10.90
C ASN A 50 31.26 -5.58 -9.56
N VAL A 51 30.09 -4.94 -9.57
CA VAL A 51 29.17 -4.90 -8.43
C VAL A 51 28.70 -6.31 -8.07
N ALA A 52 28.37 -7.17 -9.04
CA ALA A 52 27.97 -8.56 -8.77
C ALA A 52 29.07 -9.45 -8.18
N LYS A 53 30.35 -9.07 -8.33
CA LYS A 53 31.50 -9.76 -7.72
C LYS A 53 31.73 -9.34 -6.27
N THR A 54 31.32 -8.13 -5.91
CA THR A 54 31.58 -7.51 -4.59
C THR A 54 30.35 -7.49 -3.69
N ALA A 55 29.15 -7.42 -4.26
CA ALA A 55 27.88 -7.37 -3.55
C ALA A 55 27.29 -8.77 -3.28
N ASN A 56 26.91 -8.99 -2.02
CA ASN A 56 26.23 -10.21 -1.61
C ASN A 56 24.75 -10.18 -1.97
N LYS A 57 24.14 -11.36 -2.19
CA LYS A 57 22.73 -11.44 -2.58
C LYS A 57 21.82 -10.81 -1.51
N GLU A 58 22.11 -11.06 -0.24
CA GLU A 58 21.40 -10.44 0.88
C GLU A 58 21.52 -8.92 0.91
N GLN A 59 22.69 -8.37 0.57
CA GLN A 59 22.86 -6.91 0.46
C GLN A 59 22.02 -6.32 -0.67
N LEU A 60 21.87 -7.03 -1.79
CA LEU A 60 21.02 -6.62 -2.90
C LEU A 60 19.53 -6.66 -2.53
N ILE A 61 19.10 -7.70 -1.80
CA ILE A 61 17.73 -7.82 -1.29
C ILE A 61 17.41 -6.70 -0.29
N ALA A 62 18.33 -6.44 0.64
CA ALA A 62 18.18 -5.37 1.62
C ALA A 62 18.12 -4.01 0.95
N ALA A 63 19.04 -3.71 0.03
CA ALA A 63 19.03 -2.47 -0.75
C ALA A 63 17.73 -2.32 -1.55
N TYR A 64 17.24 -3.38 -2.20
CA TYR A 64 15.97 -3.34 -2.90
C TYR A 64 14.79 -3.05 -1.96
N THR A 65 14.70 -3.74 -0.83
CA THR A 65 13.62 -3.51 0.14
C THR A 65 13.67 -2.07 0.69
N GLN A 66 14.86 -1.58 1.01
CA GLN A 66 15.07 -0.22 1.48
C GLN A 66 14.74 0.83 0.43
N LEU A 67 15.09 0.60 -0.84
CA LEU A 67 14.76 1.51 -1.93
C LEU A 67 13.26 1.80 -2.00
N PHE A 68 12.45 0.75 -1.91
CA PHE A 68 10.99 0.86 -1.96
C PHE A 68 10.39 1.41 -0.67
N HIS A 69 10.94 1.06 0.48
CA HIS A 69 10.47 1.57 1.77
C HIS A 69 10.78 3.06 1.94
N THR A 70 11.93 3.50 1.45
CA THR A 70 12.39 4.90 1.51
C THR A 70 11.97 5.72 0.29
N GLN A 71 11.40 5.06 -0.72
CA GLN A 71 10.95 5.66 -1.99
C GLN A 71 12.03 6.51 -2.70
N ARG A 72 13.31 6.17 -2.54
CA ARG A 72 14.45 6.94 -3.09
C ARG A 72 14.72 6.62 -4.56
N PHE A 73 13.69 6.78 -5.40
CA PHE A 73 13.75 6.51 -6.82
C PHE A 73 14.42 7.65 -7.60
N LYS A 74 15.02 7.29 -8.73
CA LYS A 74 15.66 8.19 -9.69
C LYS A 74 14.64 9.18 -10.22
N GLY A 75 14.86 10.48 -9.98
CA GLY A 75 13.95 11.56 -10.35
C GLY A 75 13.32 12.33 -9.18
N THR A 76 13.48 11.85 -7.95
CA THR A 76 13.17 12.64 -6.73
C THR A 76 14.31 13.58 -6.33
N ASP A 77 15.49 13.41 -6.93
CA ASP A 77 16.72 14.14 -6.63
C ASP A 77 16.95 15.27 -7.66
N GLY A 78 16.02 16.22 -7.68
CA GLY A 78 16.15 17.50 -8.38
C GLY A 78 16.00 18.72 -7.45
N ALA A 79 15.75 18.49 -6.16
CA ALA A 79 15.69 19.53 -5.13
C ALA A 79 16.73 19.20 -4.05
N GLN A 80 17.96 19.63 -4.29
CA GLN A 80 19.11 19.46 -3.41
C GLN A 80 18.87 20.04 -2.00
N LYS A 81 19.25 19.26 -0.99
CA LYS A 81 20.15 19.66 0.11
C LYS A 81 19.68 20.80 1.05
N ALA A 82 18.98 20.43 2.13
CA ALA A 82 19.16 20.90 3.52
C ALA A 82 17.89 20.59 4.34
N ALA A 83 17.97 19.66 5.30
CA ALA A 83 17.17 19.68 6.53
C ALA A 83 17.50 18.43 7.35
N GLU A 84 18.69 18.45 7.94
CA GLU A 84 18.85 17.85 9.25
C GLU A 84 17.96 18.63 10.24
N LYS A 85 17.19 17.88 11.03
CA LYS A 85 16.40 18.28 12.23
C LYS A 85 15.06 19.03 12.08
N ALA A 86 14.06 18.35 12.65
CA ALA A 86 12.94 18.82 13.46
C ALA A 86 11.74 19.55 12.80
N LYS A 87 10.56 18.93 13.00
CA LYS A 87 9.17 19.48 13.08
C LYS A 87 9.09 20.91 13.69
N PRO A 88 7.98 21.68 13.59
CA PRO A 88 6.64 21.34 13.06
C PRO A 88 5.84 22.45 12.29
N ALA A 89 4.71 22.02 11.72
CA ALA A 89 3.40 22.72 11.63
C ALA A 89 3.10 23.82 10.57
N LYS A 90 1.82 23.76 10.13
CA LYS A 90 0.96 24.77 9.44
C LYS A 90 1.04 24.74 7.89
N ALA A 91 0.10 24.08 7.21
CA ALA A 91 -1.25 24.54 6.80
C ALA A 91 -1.23 25.82 5.93
N GLU A 92 -1.51 25.71 4.63
CA GLU A 92 -2.79 26.08 3.99
C GLU A 92 -2.68 26.06 2.44
N GLU A 93 -3.69 25.44 1.80
CA GLU A 93 -4.37 25.64 0.49
C GLU A 93 -3.61 26.21 -0.75
N ALA A 94 -3.86 25.85 -2.02
CA ALA A 94 -5.10 25.42 -2.67
C ALA A 94 -4.85 24.73 -4.05
N LYS A 95 -5.71 23.76 -4.38
CA LYS A 95 -6.42 23.45 -5.68
C LYS A 95 -5.57 23.28 -6.97
N GLY A 96 -5.63 22.17 -7.72
CA GLY A 96 -6.76 21.49 -8.40
C GLY A 96 -6.31 21.27 -9.87
N LYS A 97 -6.61 20.23 -10.68
CA LYS A 97 -7.74 19.31 -10.95
C LYS A 97 -7.16 18.00 -11.60
N ALA A 98 -7.57 16.75 -11.27
CA ALA A 98 -8.66 15.90 -11.80
C ALA A 98 -8.63 15.69 -13.34
N VAL A 99 -8.80 14.49 -13.95
CA VAL A 99 -9.95 13.54 -14.04
C VAL A 99 -9.43 12.14 -14.51
N LYS A 100 -10.02 10.93 -14.32
CA LYS A 100 -11.21 10.40 -15.04
C LYS A 100 -11.40 8.87 -14.75
N ALA A 101 -12.43 8.43 -13.99
CA ALA A 101 -13.08 7.13 -14.26
C ALA A 101 -13.58 7.19 -15.70
N GLU A 102 -13.42 6.12 -16.46
CA GLU A 102 -13.53 6.14 -17.93
C GLU A 102 -14.72 7.00 -18.37
N GLU A 103 -14.27 8.11 -18.91
CA GLU A 103 -14.97 9.32 -19.27
C GLU A 103 -15.74 10.30 -18.33
N ALA A 104 -15.12 10.80 -17.25
CA ALA A 104 -15.15 12.17 -16.63
C ALA A 104 -16.44 12.64 -15.99
N VAL A 105 -16.34 12.99 -14.70
CA VAL A 105 -16.37 14.37 -14.16
C VAL A 105 -15.67 14.38 -12.77
N GLU A 106 -15.01 15.49 -12.44
CA GLU A 106 -14.16 15.83 -11.28
C GLU A 106 -14.83 15.70 -9.89
N GLU A 107 -14.15 15.08 -8.91
CA GLU A 107 -13.84 15.64 -7.55
C GLU A 107 -12.80 14.72 -6.83
N GLY A 108 -11.51 14.92 -7.13
CA GLY A 108 -10.36 14.40 -6.37
C GLY A 108 -9.83 12.99 -6.76
N PRO A 109 -8.50 12.73 -6.66
CA PRO A 109 -7.96 11.38 -6.81
C PRO A 109 -8.55 10.45 -5.74
N PRO A 110 -8.72 9.14 -6.03
CA PRO A 110 -9.16 8.17 -5.04
C PRO A 110 -8.19 8.26 -3.85
N LYS A 111 -8.71 8.63 -2.69
CA LYS A 111 -7.91 8.81 -1.46
C LYS A 111 -7.74 7.47 -0.73
N TYR A 112 -7.62 6.40 -1.50
CA TYR A 112 -7.35 5.06 -1.03
C TYR A 112 -6.41 4.34 -1.98
N THR A 113 -5.53 3.51 -1.43
CA THR A 113 -4.60 2.66 -2.16
C THR A 113 -4.96 1.21 -1.88
N LYS A 114 -5.20 0.41 -2.91
CA LYS A 114 -5.40 -1.04 -2.78
C LYS A 114 -4.16 -1.80 -3.26
N SER A 115 -3.65 -2.67 -2.40
CA SER A 115 -2.59 -3.64 -2.69
C SER A 115 -3.13 -5.05 -2.55
N ILE A 116 -3.12 -5.84 -3.62
CA ILE A 116 -3.64 -7.22 -3.59
C ILE A 116 -2.55 -8.14 -3.01
N LEU A 117 -2.80 -8.73 -1.84
CA LEU A 117 -1.90 -9.70 -1.19
C LEU A 117 -2.13 -11.12 -1.72
N LYS A 118 -3.39 -11.49 -1.93
CA LYS A 118 -3.79 -12.79 -2.46
C LYS A 118 -4.85 -12.55 -3.52
N LYS A 119 -4.58 -12.99 -4.74
CA LYS A 119 -5.55 -12.91 -5.83
C LYS A 119 -6.73 -13.83 -5.52
N GLY A 120 -7.94 -13.31 -5.65
CA GLY A 120 -9.16 -14.10 -5.58
C GLY A 120 -9.47 -14.78 -6.90
N ASP A 121 -10.73 -15.16 -7.06
CA ASP A 121 -11.24 -15.86 -8.23
C ASP A 121 -11.28 -14.97 -9.49
N LYS A 122 -11.22 -13.64 -9.33
CA LYS A 122 -11.31 -12.64 -10.42
C LYS A 122 -12.55 -12.76 -11.32
N THR A 123 -13.50 -13.61 -10.97
CA THR A 123 -14.75 -13.80 -11.72
C THR A 123 -15.93 -13.20 -10.96
N ASN A 124 -15.98 -13.42 -9.65
CA ASN A 124 -17.04 -12.91 -8.78
C ASN A 124 -16.62 -11.63 -8.09
N PHE A 125 -17.10 -10.49 -8.58
CA PHE A 125 -16.97 -9.18 -7.94
C PHE A 125 -18.32 -8.77 -7.33
N PRO A 126 -18.33 -8.20 -6.12
CA PRO A 126 -19.57 -7.78 -5.49
C PRO A 126 -20.09 -6.53 -6.19
N LYS A 127 -21.42 -6.41 -6.31
CA LYS A 127 -22.05 -5.22 -6.90
C LYS A 127 -22.67 -4.33 -5.83
N LYS A 128 -23.02 -3.12 -6.23
CA LYS A 128 -23.67 -2.14 -5.36
C LYS A 128 -25.00 -2.71 -4.84
N GLY A 129 -25.07 -2.99 -3.54
CA GLY A 129 -26.23 -3.57 -2.86
C GLY A 129 -26.06 -5.03 -2.42
N ASP A 130 -25.05 -5.74 -2.95
CA ASP A 130 -24.73 -7.13 -2.58
C ASP A 130 -24.23 -7.22 -1.15
N THR A 131 -24.48 -8.36 -0.52
CA THR A 131 -24.03 -8.66 0.84
C THR A 131 -22.70 -9.39 0.77
N VAL A 132 -21.63 -8.72 1.21
CA VAL A 132 -20.29 -9.31 1.23
C VAL A 132 -19.98 -9.84 2.62
N HIS A 133 -19.30 -10.99 2.65
CA HIS A 133 -18.75 -11.62 3.85
C HIS A 133 -17.24 -11.51 3.80
N CYS A 134 -16.64 -10.74 4.72
CA CYS A 134 -15.19 -10.57 4.74
C CYS A 134 -14.59 -10.61 6.14
N TRP A 135 -13.32 -10.97 6.18
CA TRP A 135 -12.46 -10.79 7.33
C TRP A 135 -11.68 -9.51 7.17
N TYR A 136 -11.47 -8.77 8.25
CA TYR A 136 -10.64 -7.58 8.17
C TYR A 136 -9.83 -7.33 9.44
N THR A 137 -8.73 -6.60 9.28
CA THR A 137 -7.90 -6.07 10.36
C THR A 137 -7.51 -4.64 10.04
N GLY A 138 -8.01 -3.69 10.82
CA GLY A 138 -7.67 -2.28 10.80
C GLY A 138 -6.48 -1.96 11.71
N LYS A 139 -5.46 -1.34 11.13
CA LYS A 139 -4.24 -0.89 11.80
C LYS A 139 -4.03 0.61 11.54
N LEU A 140 -3.47 1.29 12.52
CA LEU A 140 -2.98 2.65 12.36
C LEU A 140 -1.62 2.64 11.66
N GLN A 141 -1.16 3.80 11.19
CA GLN A 141 0.18 3.98 10.61
C GLN A 141 1.32 3.54 11.54
N ASP A 142 1.07 3.59 12.86
CA ASP A 142 2.00 3.13 13.89
C ASP A 142 2.06 1.59 14.03
N GLY A 143 1.22 0.86 13.28
CA GLY A 143 1.07 -0.60 13.38
C GLY A 143 0.11 -1.06 14.47
N THR A 144 -0.38 -0.14 15.30
CA THR A 144 -1.39 -0.41 16.33
C THR A 144 -2.70 -0.89 15.69
N VAL A 145 -3.12 -2.12 16.00
CA VAL A 145 -4.41 -2.67 15.57
C VAL A 145 -5.51 -1.99 16.38
N PHE A 146 -6.38 -1.23 15.72
CA PHE A 146 -7.50 -0.56 16.39
C PHE A 146 -8.80 -1.35 16.28
N ASP A 147 -8.96 -2.13 15.21
CA ASP A 147 -10.15 -2.95 14.97
C ASP A 147 -9.78 -4.23 14.22
N THR A 148 -10.34 -5.37 14.59
CA THR A 148 -10.13 -6.62 13.84
C THR A 148 -11.31 -7.55 14.05
N ASN A 149 -11.79 -8.12 12.94
CA ASN A 149 -12.77 -9.19 12.97
C ASN A 149 -12.12 -10.58 12.89
N ILE A 150 -10.79 -10.66 12.75
CA ILE A 150 -10.06 -11.92 12.69
C ILE A 150 -9.80 -12.44 14.11
N GLN A 151 -10.59 -13.41 14.58
CA GLN A 151 -10.35 -14.03 15.88
C GLN A 151 -9.19 -15.06 15.82
N SER A 152 -8.08 -14.72 16.48
CA SER A 152 -6.85 -15.53 16.53
C SER A 152 -6.94 -16.82 17.37
N SER A 153 -8.07 -17.16 18.00
CA SER A 153 -8.17 -18.33 18.86
C SER A 153 -8.88 -19.51 18.15
N SER A 154 -8.14 -20.59 17.87
CA SER A 154 -8.64 -21.82 17.22
C SER A 154 -9.88 -22.43 17.89
N LYS A 155 -10.13 -22.15 19.18
CA LYS A 155 -11.33 -22.60 19.91
C LYS A 155 -12.59 -21.77 19.59
N LYS A 156 -12.41 -20.50 19.22
CA LYS A 156 -13.48 -19.54 18.89
C LYS A 156 -13.66 -19.32 17.39
N LYS A 157 -12.71 -19.77 16.57
CA LYS A 157 -12.78 -19.80 15.09
C LYS A 157 -14.02 -20.54 14.55
N LYS A 158 -14.58 -21.52 15.29
CA LYS A 158 -15.86 -22.17 14.96
C LYS A 158 -17.10 -21.28 15.18
N ALA A 159 -17.00 -20.23 16.01
CA ALA A 159 -18.07 -19.29 16.29
C ALA A 159 -17.83 -17.89 15.69
N ALA A 160 -16.62 -17.63 15.18
CA ALA A 160 -16.29 -16.40 14.49
C ALA A 160 -17.04 -16.36 13.17
N LYS A 161 -17.90 -15.35 13.00
CA LYS A 161 -18.61 -15.10 11.75
C LYS A 161 -17.87 -14.01 10.97
N PRO A 162 -17.70 -14.17 9.65
CA PRO A 162 -17.20 -13.08 8.81
C PRO A 162 -18.13 -11.87 8.94
N LEU A 163 -17.56 -10.67 8.79
CA LEU A 163 -18.34 -9.44 8.80
C LEU A 163 -19.21 -9.45 7.55
N SER A 164 -20.53 -9.43 7.74
CA SER A 164 -21.50 -9.34 6.66
C SER A 164 -22.10 -7.94 6.58
N PHE A 165 -21.98 -7.31 5.43
CA PHE A 165 -22.60 -6.01 5.18
C PHE A 165 -22.87 -5.80 3.70
N LYS A 166 -23.76 -4.85 3.40
CA LYS A 166 -24.05 -4.47 2.02
C LYS A 166 -23.00 -3.48 1.51
N VAL A 167 -22.32 -3.82 0.43
CA VAL A 167 -21.36 -2.91 -0.24
C VAL A 167 -22.12 -1.94 -1.14
N GLY A 168 -21.60 -0.75 -1.39
CA GLY A 168 -22.19 0.18 -2.33
C GLY A 168 -23.29 1.09 -1.75
N VAL A 169 -23.64 0.94 -0.47
CA VAL A 169 -24.80 1.60 0.13
C VAL A 169 -24.42 2.58 1.25
N GLY A 170 -23.12 2.87 1.42
CA GLY A 170 -22.64 3.81 2.43
C GLY A 170 -22.79 3.31 3.87
N LYS A 171 -22.88 1.99 4.07
CA LYS A 171 -22.83 1.37 5.40
C LYS A 171 -21.43 1.37 6.02
N VAL A 172 -20.41 1.50 5.18
CA VAL A 172 -18.99 1.55 5.56
C VAL A 172 -18.38 2.83 5.03
N ILE A 173 -17.14 3.11 5.46
CA ILE A 173 -16.38 4.27 4.97
C ILE A 173 -16.22 4.21 3.45
N ARG A 174 -16.19 5.37 2.79
CA ARG A 174 -16.13 5.46 1.31
C ARG A 174 -14.98 4.64 0.71
N GLY A 175 -13.82 4.65 1.36
CA GLY A 175 -12.67 3.87 0.89
C GLY A 175 -12.91 2.36 0.89
N TRP A 176 -13.73 1.84 1.80
CA TRP A 176 -14.11 0.42 1.80
C TRP A 176 -15.11 0.10 0.69
N ASP A 177 -16.10 0.96 0.52
CA ASP A 177 -17.15 0.79 -0.48
C ASP A 177 -16.54 0.64 -1.89
N GLU A 178 -15.65 1.58 -2.25
CA GLU A 178 -14.94 1.60 -3.52
C GLU A 178 -13.92 0.45 -3.63
N ALA A 179 -13.16 0.17 -2.56
CA ALA A 179 -12.16 -0.88 -2.60
C ALA A 179 -12.76 -2.27 -2.77
N LEU A 180 -13.84 -2.59 -2.05
CA LEU A 180 -14.45 -3.92 -2.08
C LEU A 180 -15.17 -4.23 -3.37
N LEU A 181 -15.74 -3.22 -4.03
CA LEU A 181 -16.29 -3.36 -5.39
C LEU A 181 -15.24 -3.86 -6.39
N THR A 182 -13.96 -3.55 -6.15
CA THR A 182 -12.84 -4.02 -6.99
C THR A 182 -12.24 -5.35 -6.53
N MET A 183 -12.68 -5.91 -5.40
CA MET A 183 -12.17 -7.18 -4.89
C MET A 183 -13.00 -8.35 -5.41
N SER A 184 -12.33 -9.46 -5.68
CA SER A 184 -13.00 -10.69 -6.09
C SER A 184 -13.19 -11.67 -4.93
N LYS A 185 -14.12 -12.62 -5.06
CA LYS A 185 -14.33 -13.68 -4.05
C LYS A 185 -13.03 -14.45 -3.78
N GLY A 186 -12.68 -14.61 -2.51
CA GLY A 186 -11.41 -15.21 -2.08
C GLY A 186 -10.19 -14.29 -2.14
N GLU A 187 -10.34 -13.03 -2.56
CA GLU A 187 -9.25 -12.06 -2.65
C GLU A 187 -8.88 -11.54 -1.26
N LYS A 188 -7.58 -11.45 -0.99
CA LYS A 188 -7.04 -10.73 0.17
C LYS A 188 -6.30 -9.51 -0.33
N ALA A 189 -6.68 -8.33 0.17
CA ALA A 189 -6.05 -7.08 -0.19
C ALA A 189 -5.82 -6.21 1.04
N GLN A 190 -4.78 -5.39 0.98
CA GLN A 190 -4.50 -4.35 1.94
C GLN A 190 -4.92 -3.02 1.34
N LEU A 191 -5.78 -2.33 2.07
CA LEU A 191 -6.37 -1.05 1.75
C LEU A 191 -5.73 -0.01 2.66
N GLU A 192 -5.04 0.94 2.07
CA GLU A 192 -4.64 2.17 2.76
C GLU A 192 -5.70 3.22 2.44
N ILE A 193 -6.31 3.80 3.47
CA ILE A 193 -7.39 4.77 3.31
C ILE A 193 -6.97 6.03 4.03
N GLU A 194 -6.91 7.11 3.26
CA GLU A 194 -6.66 8.43 3.81
C GLU A 194 -7.79 8.81 4.76
N PRO A 195 -7.50 9.62 5.80
CA PRO A 195 -8.50 10.04 6.76
C PRO A 195 -9.76 10.62 6.09
N GLU A 196 -9.62 11.37 5.01
CA GLU A 196 -10.73 12.01 4.31
C GLU A 196 -11.80 11.04 3.78
N TRP A 197 -11.42 9.80 3.47
CA TRP A 197 -12.33 8.72 3.04
C TRP A 197 -12.60 7.69 4.15
N ALA A 198 -12.14 7.99 5.37
CA ALA A 198 -12.36 7.25 6.60
C ALA A 198 -13.05 8.14 7.65
N TYR A 199 -12.35 8.52 8.74
CA TYR A 199 -12.90 9.29 9.87
C TYR A 199 -12.56 10.80 9.86
N GLY A 200 -11.90 11.25 8.81
CA GLY A 200 -11.58 12.64 8.52
C GLY A 200 -10.70 13.33 9.56
N LYS A 201 -10.81 14.67 9.58
CA LYS A 201 -10.16 15.55 10.57
C LYS A 201 -10.63 15.31 12.00
N LYS A 202 -11.77 14.65 12.18
CA LYS A 202 -12.36 14.36 13.50
C LYS A 202 -11.71 13.13 14.14
N GLY A 203 -11.23 12.19 13.33
CA GLY A 203 -10.77 10.89 13.82
C GLY A 203 -11.90 10.10 14.48
N GLN A 204 -11.55 9.06 15.21
CA GLN A 204 -12.49 8.28 16.01
C GLN A 204 -11.90 8.01 17.39
N PRO A 205 -12.19 8.87 18.39
CA PRO A 205 -11.61 8.73 19.72
C PRO A 205 -12.01 7.41 20.40
N ASP A 206 -13.20 6.89 20.11
CA ASP A 206 -13.71 5.61 20.62
C ASP A 206 -12.81 4.43 20.22
N ALA A 207 -12.31 4.45 18.99
CA ALA A 207 -11.38 3.45 18.46
C ALA A 207 -9.91 3.88 18.61
N LYS A 208 -9.61 4.90 19.44
CA LYS A 208 -8.25 5.49 19.60
C LYS A 208 -7.61 5.94 18.28
N ILE A 209 -8.42 6.30 17.29
CA ILE A 209 -7.95 6.76 15.99
C ILE A 209 -7.73 8.28 16.07
N PRO A 210 -6.48 8.76 15.92
CA PRO A 210 -6.21 10.19 15.98
C PRO A 210 -6.85 10.95 14.79
N PRO A 211 -7.04 12.27 14.93
CA PRO A 211 -7.51 13.11 13.83
C PRO A 211 -6.52 13.07 12.66
N ASN A 212 -7.03 13.02 11.42
CA ASN A 212 -6.23 12.88 10.21
C ASN A 212 -5.33 11.62 10.18
N ALA A 213 -5.71 10.56 10.87
CA ALA A 213 -4.99 9.30 10.80
C ALA A 213 -5.30 8.54 9.50
N LYS A 214 -4.24 8.10 8.82
CA LYS A 214 -4.34 7.08 7.77
C LYS A 214 -4.64 5.73 8.38
N LEU A 215 -5.53 4.98 7.74
CA LEU A 215 -5.93 3.65 8.18
C LEU A 215 -5.46 2.61 7.19
N PHE A 216 -4.95 1.52 7.74
CA PHE A 216 -4.48 0.37 6.99
C PHE A 216 -5.40 -0.79 7.31
N PHE A 217 -6.22 -1.21 6.35
CA PHE A 217 -7.11 -2.33 6.50
C PHE A 217 -6.62 -3.49 5.65
N GLU A 218 -6.33 -4.61 6.28
CA GLU A 218 -6.17 -5.86 5.56
C GLU A 218 -7.53 -6.54 5.50
N VAL A 219 -8.08 -6.74 4.31
CA VAL A 219 -9.41 -7.32 4.08
C VAL A 219 -9.27 -8.60 3.25
N GLU A 220 -10.00 -9.64 3.63
CA GLU A 220 -10.11 -10.90 2.90
C GLU A 220 -11.58 -11.20 2.62
N LEU A 221 -11.94 -11.22 1.35
CA LEU A 221 -13.29 -11.48 0.91
C LEU A 221 -13.52 -12.98 0.88
N VAL A 222 -14.45 -13.47 1.71
CA VAL A 222 -14.77 -14.89 1.85
C VAL A 222 -15.91 -15.27 0.91
N ASP A 223 -16.99 -14.50 0.96
CA ASP A 223 -18.22 -14.80 0.21
C ASP A 223 -18.97 -13.53 -0.20
N ILE A 224 -19.85 -13.67 -1.19
CA ILE A 224 -20.67 -12.61 -1.79
C ILE A 224 -22.06 -13.20 -2.04
N GLU A 225 -23.10 -12.55 -1.54
CA GLU A 225 -24.53 -12.89 -1.70
C GLU A 225 -25.32 -11.81 -2.44
#